data_AF-A0AAU3JDW1-F1
#
_entry.id   AF-A0AAU3JDW1-F1
#
_cell.length_a   1.000
_cell.length_b   1.000
_cell.length_c   1.000
_cell.angle_alpha   90.00
_cell.angle_beta   90.00
_cell.angle_gamma   90.00
#
_symmetry.space_group_name_H-M   'P 1'
#
loop_
_entity.id
_entity.type
_entity.pdbx_description
1 polymer ?
#
loop_
_entity_poly.entity_id
_entity_poly.type
_entity_poly.pdbx_seq_one_letter_code
_entity_poly.pdbx_strand_id
1 'polypeptide(L)'
;MRRQVRGFAVVVVSLAFLAPAASARAGAGGRGQPPPLERLFDNTAISDDARPGAADFDGSGASLSAQDLNAAGWTSGRAVTVQGARLTWPHRQPGQPDNVRAAGQTVRVGGRGDALAFLVAGTGGADVSGTGSVSYLNGTRSAYRLTAPDWRTGSLAMKAVALPHINTPTGRLAEQAKLYVVTVPLTPGRQVASVRLPRAAGLHVFALAVRGPARGWSGSWAASTAGHATVGPWSDRTLRLVVHTSVGGPRVRLRFGNTFAATPVRIGSATVAVQEAGATARDVPVPLSFGGAAGVEIPAGAEAFSDSLTFPVPADTNLLVSFHLPDTVAAAPMHRLAVQRSYVSEPGDHAADGSSAAYTRTLTSWPLLTGVDVGGGPGSVVVLGDSITDGTMSTQDANRRWPNALATRLLRQEAVPRYGVLNQGISGNQVVTDAYPGDGVSTNTAGVSAPHRLDRDVLAQTSAHTVIVLEGVNDVRWQNTAERVIAGLREIADRGHARGLRMLAATILPCEGEARCTAAVDTERSAVNAWIRSGGVFDGVLDFDSVVRDPAHPTRMLPRYDSGDHLHPGDVGLAAMAGSVDLRMLVP
;
A
#
# COMPACT_ATOMS: atom_id res chain seq x y z
N MET A 1 -76.49 -9.36 93.92
CA MET A 1 -76.87 -10.40 92.95
C MET A 1 -75.74 -10.57 91.93
N ARG A 2 -75.24 -11.81 91.79
CA ARG A 2 -74.42 -12.43 90.70
C ARG A 2 -73.31 -11.58 90.03
N ARG A 3 -72.01 -11.80 90.26
CA ARG A 3 -71.07 -12.92 89.95
C ARG A 3 -70.25 -12.69 88.65
N GLN A 4 -68.95 -13.02 88.80
CA GLN A 4 -67.94 -13.46 87.82
C GLN A 4 -67.18 -12.38 87.03
N VAL A 5 -65.84 -12.24 87.05
CA VAL A 5 -64.61 -13.09 87.14
C VAL A 5 -63.81 -12.96 85.84
N ARG A 6 -62.63 -12.33 85.98
CA ARG A 6 -61.29 -12.55 85.39
C ARG A 6 -61.10 -12.92 83.91
N GLY A 7 -60.08 -12.30 83.32
CA GLY A 7 -59.19 -12.94 82.34
C GLY A 7 -58.36 -11.95 81.50
N PHE A 8 -57.07 -11.84 81.80
CA PHE A 8 -56.08 -11.09 81.01
C PHE A 8 -55.79 -11.76 79.66
N ALA A 9 -55.56 -10.95 78.62
CA ALA A 9 -54.76 -11.33 77.45
C ALA A 9 -53.91 -10.13 77.01
N VAL A 10 -52.59 -10.31 77.02
CA VAL A 10 -51.60 -9.36 76.48
C VAL A 10 -51.47 -9.61 74.98
N VAL A 11 -51.65 -8.57 74.17
CA VAL A 11 -51.32 -8.58 72.73
C VAL A 11 -50.23 -7.54 72.49
N VAL A 12 -49.07 -8.02 72.05
CA VAL A 12 -47.96 -7.21 71.56
C VAL A 12 -48.24 -6.88 70.09
N VAL A 13 -48.35 -5.59 69.76
CA VAL A 13 -48.44 -5.11 68.37
C VAL A 13 -47.17 -4.35 68.04
N SER A 14 -46.36 -4.94 67.16
CA SER A 14 -45.15 -4.35 66.58
C SER A 14 -45.51 -3.35 65.49
N LEU A 15 -45.10 -2.08 65.65
CA LEU A 15 -45.21 -1.04 64.63
C LEU A 15 -44.06 -1.17 63.62
N ALA A 16 -44.39 -1.44 62.36
CA ALA A 16 -43.46 -1.37 61.23
C ALA A 16 -43.53 0.03 60.60
N PHE A 17 -42.40 0.75 60.59
CA PHE A 17 -42.23 2.01 59.86
C PHE A 17 -42.01 1.72 58.37
N LEU A 18 -42.89 2.26 57.50
CA LEU A 18 -42.72 2.30 56.06
C LEU A 18 -41.84 3.50 55.67
N ALA A 19 -40.64 3.25 55.16
CA ALA A 19 -39.80 4.26 54.52
C ALA A 19 -40.24 4.45 53.04
N PRO A 20 -40.31 5.67 52.50
CA PRO A 20 -40.57 5.88 51.09
C PRO A 20 -39.33 5.55 50.26
N ALA A 21 -39.49 4.62 49.31
CA ALA A 21 -38.47 4.34 48.30
C ALA A 21 -38.39 5.51 47.31
N ALA A 22 -37.42 6.39 47.51
CA ALA A 22 -36.99 7.35 46.50
C ALA A 22 -36.35 6.57 45.33
N SER A 23 -37.10 6.39 44.26
CA SER A 23 -36.56 5.91 42.99
C SER A 23 -35.71 7.01 42.38
N ALA A 24 -34.41 6.97 42.64
CA ALA A 24 -33.44 7.74 41.89
C ALA A 24 -33.51 7.29 40.42
N ARG A 25 -34.21 8.07 39.58
CA ARG A 25 -33.98 8.05 38.14
C ARG A 25 -32.51 8.43 37.95
N ALA A 26 -31.67 7.43 37.70
CA ALA A 26 -30.37 7.67 37.09
C ALA A 26 -30.65 8.46 35.81
N GLY A 27 -30.29 9.75 35.83
CA GLY A 27 -30.24 10.54 34.62
C GLY A 27 -29.44 9.73 33.60
N ALA A 28 -29.96 9.63 32.38
CA ALA A 28 -29.20 9.15 31.25
C ALA A 28 -27.99 10.07 31.09
N GLY A 29 -26.90 9.76 31.80
CA GLY A 29 -25.63 10.42 31.64
C GLY A 29 -25.27 10.28 30.18
N GLY A 30 -25.27 11.41 29.46
CA GLY A 30 -24.86 11.43 28.07
C GLY A 30 -23.55 10.69 27.98
N ARG A 31 -23.52 9.57 27.24
CA ARG A 31 -22.27 8.88 26.94
C ARG A 31 -21.42 9.89 26.19
N GLY A 32 -20.49 10.53 26.90
CA GLY A 32 -19.58 11.50 26.32
C GLY A 32 -18.96 10.89 25.07
N GLN A 33 -18.90 11.68 24.00
CA GLN A 33 -18.25 11.25 22.77
C GLN A 33 -16.84 10.74 23.11
N PRO A 34 -16.39 9.59 22.55
CA PRO A 34 -15.05 9.10 22.82
C PRO A 34 -14.00 10.19 22.59
N PRO A 35 -12.92 10.25 23.40
CA PRO A 35 -11.88 11.23 23.18
C PRO A 35 -11.12 10.93 21.87
N PRO A 36 -10.49 11.95 21.24
CA PRO A 36 -9.52 11.70 20.19
C PRO A 36 -8.28 10.99 20.78
N LEU A 37 -7.47 10.35 19.93
CA LEU A 37 -6.36 9.48 20.36
C LEU A 37 -5.36 10.20 21.28
N GLU A 38 -5.08 11.46 20.98
CA GLU A 38 -4.05 12.26 21.63
C GLU A 38 -4.36 12.56 23.10
N ARG A 39 -5.63 12.45 23.51
CA ARG A 39 -6.05 12.55 24.92
C ARG A 39 -5.93 11.23 25.68
N LEU A 40 -5.60 10.14 24.98
CA LEU A 40 -5.43 8.80 25.53
C LEU A 40 -3.96 8.38 25.59
N PHE A 41 -3.03 9.24 25.16
CA PHE A 41 -1.60 8.94 25.23
C PHE A 41 -1.19 8.68 26.68
N ASP A 42 -0.59 7.51 26.91
CA ASP A 42 -0.26 6.97 28.22
C ASP A 42 1.17 6.41 28.30
N ASN A 43 1.93 6.55 27.22
CA ASN A 43 3.30 6.09 27.12
C ASN A 43 4.16 7.12 26.36
N THR A 44 5.44 7.20 26.71
CA THR A 44 6.41 8.14 26.15
C THR A 44 7.41 7.37 25.30
N ALA A 45 7.25 7.38 23.97
CA ALA A 45 8.11 6.60 23.08
C ALA A 45 9.34 7.35 22.58
N ILE A 46 9.34 8.68 22.63
CA ILE A 46 10.35 9.52 21.97
C ILE A 46 11.19 10.26 23.01
N SER A 47 12.51 10.12 22.94
CA SER A 47 13.47 10.92 23.72
C SER A 47 14.30 11.83 22.82
N ASP A 48 14.79 12.91 23.42
CA ASP A 48 15.87 13.71 22.83
C ASP A 48 17.18 12.94 23.03
N ASP A 49 18.01 12.84 22.00
CA ASP A 49 19.30 12.16 22.11
C ASP A 49 20.24 12.72 23.20
N ALA A 50 20.09 14.00 23.56
CA ALA A 50 20.84 14.62 24.65
C ALA A 50 20.30 14.24 26.03
N ARG A 51 19.09 13.67 26.09
CA ARG A 51 18.39 13.22 27.31
C ARG A 51 17.68 11.89 27.05
N PRO A 52 18.42 10.81 26.72
CA PRO A 52 17.82 9.56 26.25
C PRO A 52 16.99 8.84 27.33
N GLY A 53 17.28 9.08 28.62
CA GLY A 53 16.48 8.57 29.75
C GLY A 53 15.15 9.30 30.00
N ALA A 54 14.77 10.26 29.16
CA ALA A 54 13.50 10.99 29.31
C ALA A 54 12.27 10.22 28.76
N ALA A 55 12.47 9.07 28.13
CA ALA A 55 11.42 8.25 27.55
C ALA A 55 11.66 6.76 27.82
N ASP A 56 10.58 5.98 27.75
CA ASP A 56 10.61 4.53 27.89
C ASP A 56 9.51 3.96 26.99
N PHE A 57 9.90 3.54 25.79
CA PHE A 57 8.97 3.03 24.78
C PHE A 57 8.57 1.58 25.07
N ASP A 58 9.54 0.74 25.42
CA ASP A 58 9.37 -0.71 25.52
C ASP A 58 9.27 -1.24 26.96
N GLY A 59 9.40 -0.37 27.97
CA GLY A 59 9.41 -0.73 29.38
C GLY A 59 10.79 -1.10 29.92
N SER A 60 11.84 -1.02 29.09
CA SER A 60 13.24 -1.26 29.46
C SER A 60 14.11 0.00 29.45
N GLY A 61 13.49 1.16 29.18
CA GLY A 61 14.15 2.46 29.05
C GLY A 61 14.63 2.77 27.62
N ALA A 62 14.35 1.91 26.64
CA ALA A 62 14.70 2.17 25.25
C ALA A 62 13.63 3.06 24.57
N SER A 63 14.01 3.92 23.63
CA SER A 63 13.11 4.86 22.98
C SER A 63 13.54 5.25 21.56
N LEU A 64 12.61 5.83 20.80
CA LEU A 64 12.84 6.41 19.48
C LEU A 64 13.63 7.73 19.61
N SER A 65 14.57 7.96 18.71
CA SER A 65 15.31 9.23 18.63
C SER A 65 14.47 10.33 17.95
N ALA A 66 14.27 11.45 18.63
CA ALA A 66 13.62 12.62 18.06
C ALA A 66 14.40 13.21 16.87
N GLN A 67 15.73 13.18 16.94
CA GLN A 67 16.61 13.68 15.89
C GLN A 67 16.53 12.81 14.65
N ASP A 68 16.54 11.49 14.79
CA ASP A 68 16.38 10.57 13.66
C ASP A 68 15.01 10.72 12.99
N LEU A 69 13.94 10.90 13.77
CA LEU A 69 12.59 11.18 13.24
C LEU A 69 12.57 12.48 12.43
N ASN A 70 13.16 13.55 12.97
CA ASN A 70 13.25 14.83 12.28
C ASN A 70 14.09 14.72 10.99
N ALA A 71 15.20 13.98 11.02
CA ALA A 71 16.04 13.73 9.85
C ALA A 71 15.31 12.90 8.77
N ALA A 72 14.41 12.00 9.16
CA ALA A 72 13.52 11.26 8.27
C ALA A 72 12.33 12.09 7.75
N GLY A 73 12.17 13.33 8.23
CA GLY A 73 11.06 14.22 7.89
C GLY A 73 9.77 13.98 8.67
N TRP A 74 9.78 13.12 9.70
CA TRP A 74 8.64 12.82 10.57
C TRP A 74 8.60 13.79 11.77
N THR A 75 8.35 15.06 11.48
CA THR A 75 8.37 16.14 12.48
C THR A 75 7.05 16.26 13.28
N SER A 76 7.12 16.82 14.48
CA SER A 76 5.98 16.94 15.43
C SER A 76 4.74 17.59 14.79
N GLY A 77 3.62 16.86 14.75
CA GLY A 77 2.36 17.33 14.15
C GLY A 77 2.30 17.28 12.62
N ARG A 78 3.33 16.79 11.93
CA ARG A 78 3.33 16.69 10.47
C ARG A 78 2.31 15.66 9.99
N ALA A 79 1.57 16.01 8.95
CA ALA A 79 0.76 15.06 8.21
C ALA A 79 1.65 14.22 7.28
N VAL A 80 1.51 12.90 7.34
CA VAL A 80 2.28 11.94 6.55
C VAL A 80 1.29 11.03 5.82
N THR A 81 1.43 10.90 4.51
CA THR A 81 0.61 9.95 3.74
C THR A 81 1.40 8.68 3.53
N VAL A 82 0.79 7.53 3.84
CA VAL A 82 1.36 6.19 3.63
C VAL A 82 0.22 5.24 3.24
N GLN A 83 0.38 4.52 2.13
CA GLN A 83 -0.62 3.59 1.58
C GLN A 83 -2.02 4.22 1.38
N GLY A 84 -2.06 5.47 0.91
CA GLY A 84 -3.24 6.29 0.67
C GLY A 84 -3.86 6.89 1.95
N ALA A 85 -3.36 6.54 3.13
CA ALA A 85 -3.87 7.04 4.40
C ALA A 85 -3.07 8.25 4.88
N ARG A 86 -3.75 9.37 5.11
CA ARG A 86 -3.16 10.58 5.69
C ARG A 86 -3.21 10.51 7.21
N LEU A 87 -2.08 10.17 7.82
CA LEU A 87 -1.87 10.10 9.26
C LEU A 87 -1.24 11.40 9.76
N THR A 88 -1.39 11.71 11.04
CA THR A 88 -0.72 12.87 11.67
C THR A 88 0.22 12.35 12.73
N TRP A 89 1.52 12.65 12.58
CA TRP A 89 2.50 12.31 13.60
C TRP A 89 2.18 13.07 14.90
N PRO A 90 2.31 12.46 16.09
CA PRO A 90 1.97 13.11 17.35
C PRO A 90 2.58 14.50 17.49
N HIS A 91 1.74 15.49 17.80
CA HIS A 91 2.19 16.85 18.10
C HIS A 91 2.62 16.93 19.57
N ARG A 92 3.79 16.38 19.87
CA ARG A 92 4.37 16.28 21.22
C ARG A 92 5.84 16.68 21.18
N GLN A 93 6.34 17.12 22.33
CA GLN A 93 7.77 17.30 22.57
C GLN A 93 8.38 15.98 23.05
N PRO A 94 9.65 15.68 22.75
CA PRO A 94 10.33 14.51 23.30
C PRO A 94 10.24 14.47 24.83
N GLY A 95 10.00 13.29 25.40
CA GLY A 95 9.77 13.09 26.82
C GLY A 95 8.32 13.28 27.30
N GLN A 96 7.37 13.58 26.39
CA GLN A 96 5.94 13.63 26.70
C GLN A 96 5.21 12.38 26.18
N PRO A 97 4.08 11.98 26.78
CA PRO A 97 3.27 10.90 26.24
C PRO A 97 2.83 11.17 24.80
N ASP A 98 3.16 10.25 23.90
CA ASP A 98 3.05 10.39 22.44
C ASP A 98 2.39 9.19 21.75
N ASN A 99 2.09 8.13 22.50
CA ASN A 99 1.37 6.97 21.99
C ASN A 99 0.46 6.33 23.05
N VAL A 100 -0.43 5.47 22.56
CA VAL A 100 -1.35 4.67 23.40
C VAL A 100 -0.88 3.23 23.44
N ARG A 101 -0.70 2.67 24.63
CA ARG A 101 -0.59 1.21 24.84
C ARG A 101 -1.98 0.59 24.74
N ALA A 102 -2.22 -0.28 23.76
CA ALA A 102 -3.55 -0.78 23.46
C ALA A 102 -4.12 -1.67 24.59
N ALA A 103 -5.04 -1.12 25.37
CA ALA A 103 -5.68 -1.73 26.54
C ALA A 103 -7.22 -1.79 26.40
N GLY A 104 -7.76 -1.63 25.19
CA GLY A 104 -9.19 -1.65 24.93
C GLY A 104 -9.90 -0.29 24.99
N GLN A 105 -9.13 0.80 24.92
CA GLN A 105 -9.62 2.17 24.87
C GLN A 105 -10.53 2.38 23.65
N THR A 106 -11.50 3.29 23.76
CA THR A 106 -12.34 3.71 22.62
C THR A 106 -11.91 5.10 22.17
N VAL A 107 -11.55 5.21 20.90
CA VAL A 107 -11.00 6.39 20.25
C VAL A 107 -12.04 6.95 19.28
N ARG A 108 -12.22 8.27 19.28
CA ARG A 108 -13.04 8.95 18.26
C ARG A 108 -12.27 9.01 16.95
N VAL A 109 -12.90 8.46 15.92
CA VAL A 109 -12.42 8.48 14.54
C VAL A 109 -13.63 8.71 13.66
N GLY A 110 -13.54 9.66 12.75
CA GLY A 110 -14.59 9.95 11.78
C GLY A 110 -14.10 9.72 10.36
N GLY A 111 -14.98 9.20 9.51
CA GLY A 111 -14.71 9.09 8.08
C GLY A 111 -15.56 8.01 7.41
N ARG A 112 -15.55 8.01 6.08
CA ARG A 112 -15.94 6.88 5.25
C ARG A 112 -14.71 6.48 4.46
N GLY A 113 -14.57 5.19 4.17
CA GLY A 113 -13.38 4.64 3.56
C GLY A 113 -13.50 3.15 3.34
N ASP A 114 -12.46 2.56 2.80
CA ASP A 114 -12.29 1.12 2.59
C ASP A 114 -11.45 0.46 3.69
N ALA A 115 -10.58 1.24 4.34
CA ALA A 115 -9.69 0.76 5.39
C ALA A 115 -9.50 1.78 6.52
N LEU A 116 -9.14 1.26 7.69
CA LEU A 116 -8.64 2.01 8.83
C LEU A 116 -7.15 1.74 8.96
N ALA A 117 -6.34 2.78 8.81
CA ALA A 117 -4.89 2.71 8.93
C ALA A 117 -4.46 3.05 10.35
N PHE A 118 -3.49 2.31 10.86
CA PHE A 118 -2.84 2.53 12.15
C PHE A 118 -1.34 2.70 11.96
N LEU A 119 -0.78 3.76 12.55
CA LEU A 119 0.66 3.89 12.75
C LEU A 119 1.03 3.23 14.07
N VAL A 120 1.80 2.15 14.00
CA VAL A 120 2.01 1.23 15.13
C VAL A 120 3.44 0.71 15.22
N ALA A 121 3.76 0.21 16.40
CA ALA A 121 4.87 -0.72 16.61
C ALA A 121 4.53 -1.69 17.75
N GLY A 122 5.03 -2.92 17.64
CA GLY A 122 5.11 -3.88 18.73
C GLY A 122 6.40 -3.69 19.53
N THR A 123 6.38 -3.94 20.84
CA THR A 123 7.55 -3.88 21.73
C THR A 123 7.83 -5.21 22.45
N GLY A 124 7.21 -6.30 21.99
CA GLY A 124 7.27 -7.61 22.65
C GLY A 124 8.44 -8.51 22.24
N GLY A 125 9.34 -8.05 21.37
CA GLY A 125 10.39 -8.86 20.74
C GLY A 125 9.90 -9.71 19.56
N ALA A 126 8.59 -9.69 19.29
CA ALA A 126 7.91 -10.34 18.19
C ALA A 126 6.62 -9.55 17.86
N ASP A 127 5.98 -9.92 16.74
CA ASP A 127 4.72 -9.31 16.31
C ASP A 127 3.63 -9.37 17.39
N VAL A 128 3.03 -8.23 17.70
CA VAL A 128 1.98 -8.12 18.72
C VAL A 128 0.61 -8.03 18.03
N SER A 129 -0.29 -8.93 18.38
CA SER A 129 -1.62 -9.01 17.75
C SER A 129 -2.76 -8.89 18.76
N GLY A 130 -3.88 -8.30 18.33
CA GLY A 130 -5.11 -8.33 19.10
C GLY A 130 -6.35 -7.92 18.30
N THR A 131 -7.52 -8.19 18.89
CA THR A 131 -8.82 -7.90 18.26
C THR A 131 -9.42 -6.59 18.79
N GLY A 132 -9.75 -5.69 17.87
CA GLY A 132 -10.49 -4.46 18.13
C GLY A 132 -11.87 -4.48 17.47
N SER A 133 -12.58 -3.35 17.55
CA SER A 133 -13.85 -3.19 16.81
C SER A 133 -14.05 -1.77 16.30
N VAL A 134 -14.66 -1.65 15.13
CA VAL A 134 -15.12 -0.38 14.56
C VAL A 134 -16.61 -0.25 14.84
N SER A 135 -17.02 0.90 15.39
CA SER A 135 -18.43 1.27 15.53
C SER A 135 -18.80 2.30 14.47
N TYR A 136 -19.96 2.13 13.86
CA TYR A 136 -20.45 2.99 12.78
C TYR A 136 -21.64 3.84 13.26
N LEU A 137 -21.89 4.98 12.60
CA LEU A 137 -22.95 5.92 13.03
C LEU A 137 -24.36 5.33 12.96
N ASN A 138 -24.59 4.30 12.15
CA ASN A 138 -25.85 3.57 12.07
C ASN A 138 -26.05 2.54 13.21
N GLY A 139 -25.14 2.48 14.19
CA GLY A 139 -25.21 1.57 15.33
C GLY A 139 -24.59 0.18 15.11
N THR A 140 -24.25 -0.19 13.87
CA THR A 140 -23.58 -1.48 13.60
C THR A 140 -22.11 -1.46 14.02
N ARG A 141 -21.51 -2.65 14.17
CA ARG A 141 -20.09 -2.82 14.49
C ARG A 141 -19.45 -3.91 13.64
N SER A 142 -18.15 -3.79 13.39
CA SER A 142 -17.32 -4.86 12.81
C SER A 142 -16.11 -5.12 13.70
N ALA A 143 -15.71 -6.38 13.83
CA ALA A 143 -14.45 -6.74 14.47
C ALA A 143 -13.29 -6.61 13.47
N TYR A 144 -12.09 -6.41 13.98
CA TYR A 144 -10.86 -6.48 13.19
C TYR A 144 -9.73 -7.07 14.02
N ARG A 145 -8.76 -7.71 13.36
CA ARG A 145 -7.48 -8.09 13.97
C ARG A 145 -6.42 -7.09 13.52
N LEU A 146 -5.64 -6.59 14.47
CA LEU A 146 -4.49 -5.73 14.21
C LEU A 146 -3.24 -6.47 14.67
N THR A 147 -2.24 -6.55 13.78
CA THR A 147 -0.93 -7.11 14.05
C THR A 147 0.10 -6.02 13.81
N ALA A 148 0.78 -5.61 14.88
CA ALA A 148 1.86 -4.63 14.81
C ALA A 148 3.20 -5.38 14.83
N PRO A 149 4.02 -5.28 13.77
CA PRO A 149 5.35 -5.87 13.80
C PRO A 149 6.22 -5.23 14.86
N ASP A 150 7.18 -5.99 15.38
CA ASP A 150 8.09 -5.49 16.40
C ASP A 150 8.98 -4.36 15.85
N TRP A 151 9.19 -3.33 16.67
CA TRP A 151 9.96 -2.15 16.29
C TRP A 151 11.46 -2.43 16.10
N ARG A 152 12.00 -3.49 16.72
CA ARG A 152 13.41 -3.89 16.64
C ARG A 152 13.62 -5.08 15.73
N THR A 153 12.78 -6.11 15.84
CA THR A 153 12.96 -7.39 15.12
C THR A 153 12.07 -7.54 13.89
N GLY A 154 11.04 -6.70 13.73
CA GLY A 154 10.11 -6.77 12.60
C GLY A 154 10.75 -6.47 11.24
N SER A 155 10.07 -6.90 10.18
CA SER A 155 10.58 -6.87 8.81
C SER A 155 10.80 -5.45 8.29
N LEU A 156 11.96 -5.22 7.68
CA LEU A 156 12.26 -3.98 6.95
C LEU A 156 11.44 -3.83 5.67
N ALA A 157 10.87 -4.92 5.13
CA ALA A 157 10.06 -4.92 3.92
C ALA A 157 8.74 -4.17 4.08
N MET A 158 8.18 -4.18 5.30
CA MET A 158 6.85 -3.66 5.60
C MET A 158 6.87 -2.30 6.30
N LYS A 159 8.05 -1.75 6.58
CA LYS A 159 8.17 -0.52 7.38
C LYS A 159 7.54 0.68 6.67
N ALA A 160 7.00 1.60 7.46
CA ALA A 160 6.73 2.96 7.03
C ALA A 160 7.99 3.83 7.13
N VAL A 161 8.77 3.68 8.20
CA VAL A 161 10.06 4.36 8.37
C VAL A 161 10.98 3.49 9.24
N ALA A 162 12.29 3.53 8.95
CA ALA A 162 13.33 2.99 9.82
C ALA A 162 14.25 4.13 10.25
N LEU A 163 14.59 4.14 11.53
CA LEU A 163 15.51 5.07 12.15
C LEU A 163 16.83 4.35 12.41
N PRO A 164 17.99 5.00 12.23
CA PRO A 164 19.28 4.34 12.32
C PRO A 164 19.67 3.93 13.75
N HIS A 165 19.10 4.57 14.79
CA HIS A 165 19.46 4.28 16.17
C HIS A 165 18.25 4.21 17.12
N ILE A 166 18.51 3.63 18.28
CA ILE A 166 17.64 3.59 19.45
C ILE A 166 18.33 4.35 20.59
N ASN A 167 17.57 5.15 21.33
CA ASN A 167 18.04 5.73 22.57
C ASN A 167 17.85 4.73 23.72
N THR A 168 18.85 4.62 24.61
CA THR A 168 18.83 3.81 25.83
C THR A 168 19.22 4.68 27.02
N PRO A 169 18.99 4.25 28.28
CA PRO A 169 19.35 5.07 29.44
C PRO A 169 20.84 5.43 29.52
N THR A 170 21.70 4.65 28.87
CA THR A 170 23.16 4.82 28.86
C THR A 170 23.70 5.49 27.60
N GLY A 171 22.86 5.81 26.61
CA GLY A 171 23.28 6.48 25.37
C GLY A 171 22.50 6.05 24.13
N ARG A 172 23.19 5.90 23.00
CA ARG A 172 22.59 5.44 21.74
C ARG A 172 23.07 4.04 21.41
N LEU A 173 22.17 3.22 20.88
CA LEU A 173 22.45 1.92 20.30
C LEU A 173 22.27 1.98 18.78
N ALA A 174 23.28 1.54 18.04
CA ALA A 174 23.26 1.44 16.57
C ALA A 174 22.44 0.23 16.11
N GLU A 175 21.13 0.31 16.37
CA GLU A 175 20.13 -0.67 15.99
C GLU A 175 18.94 0.06 15.40
N GLN A 176 18.36 -0.49 14.33
CA GLN A 176 17.28 0.16 13.63
C GLN A 176 15.95 0.03 14.39
N ALA A 177 15.33 1.18 14.68
CA ALA A 177 13.95 1.25 15.13
C ALA A 177 12.99 1.40 13.92
N LYS A 178 11.88 0.68 13.94
CA LYS A 178 10.91 0.63 12.84
C LYS A 178 9.51 1.02 13.31
N LEU A 179 8.82 1.78 12.47
CA LEU A 179 7.38 2.06 12.60
C LEU A 179 6.66 1.54 11.37
N TYR A 180 5.42 1.08 11.58
CA TYR A 180 4.64 0.41 10.55
C TYR A 180 3.29 1.10 10.37
N VAL A 181 2.82 1.14 9.13
CA VAL A 181 1.42 1.45 8.83
C VAL A 181 0.72 0.15 8.46
N VAL A 182 -0.24 -0.23 9.29
CA VAL A 182 -1.02 -1.46 9.12
C VAL A 182 -2.48 -1.05 8.92
N THR A 183 -3.13 -1.63 7.91
CA THR A 183 -4.53 -1.28 7.61
C THR A 183 -5.46 -2.47 7.79
N VAL A 184 -6.64 -2.20 8.34
CA VAL A 184 -7.71 -3.20 8.56
C VAL A 184 -8.95 -2.78 7.78
N PRO A 185 -9.75 -3.75 7.29
CA PRO A 185 -10.90 -3.44 6.45
C PRO A 185 -12.00 -2.67 7.21
N LEU A 186 -12.67 -1.77 6.50
CA LEU A 186 -13.91 -1.13 6.93
C LEU A 186 -15.10 -1.70 6.16
N THR A 187 -16.28 -1.70 6.78
CA THR A 187 -17.51 -2.07 6.09
C THR A 187 -17.82 -1.03 5.00
N PRO A 188 -17.94 -1.44 3.72
CA PRO A 188 -18.13 -0.51 2.60
C PRO A 188 -19.30 0.47 2.81
N GLY A 189 -19.06 1.74 2.49
CA GLY A 189 -20.07 2.81 2.53
C GLY A 189 -20.49 3.29 3.93
N ARG A 190 -20.04 2.63 5.01
CA ARG A 190 -20.40 2.99 6.39
C ARG A 190 -19.53 4.13 6.92
N GLN A 191 -20.15 5.04 7.67
CA GLN A 191 -19.45 6.11 8.37
C GLN A 191 -18.95 5.60 9.73
N VAL A 192 -17.63 5.64 9.93
CA VAL A 192 -16.99 5.33 11.21
C VAL A 192 -17.36 6.39 12.25
N ALA A 193 -17.70 5.93 13.45
CA ALA A 193 -18.04 6.74 14.61
C ALA A 193 -16.93 6.70 15.68
N SER A 194 -16.42 5.50 15.95
CA SER A 194 -15.35 5.28 16.91
C SER A 194 -14.68 3.93 16.69
N VAL A 195 -13.46 3.80 17.20
CA VAL A 195 -12.66 2.58 17.12
C VAL A 195 -12.32 2.14 18.53
N ARG A 196 -12.62 0.90 18.89
CA ARG A 196 -12.12 0.28 20.11
C ARG A 196 -10.83 -0.46 19.79
N LEU A 197 -9.73 0.02 20.39
CA LEU A 197 -8.41 -0.59 20.23
C LEU A 197 -8.39 -2.02 20.79
N PRO A 198 -7.45 -2.88 20.33
CA PRO A 198 -7.22 -4.17 20.96
C PRO A 198 -6.83 -4.07 22.44
N ARG A 199 -6.96 -5.19 23.16
CA ARG A 199 -6.25 -5.42 24.42
C ARG A 199 -5.03 -6.27 24.09
N ALA A 200 -3.88 -5.64 23.93
CA ALA A 200 -2.64 -6.32 23.57
C ALA A 200 -1.46 -5.59 24.21
N ALA A 201 -0.86 -6.20 25.24
CA ALA A 201 0.33 -5.65 25.88
C ALA A 201 1.47 -5.55 24.86
N GLY A 202 2.14 -4.40 24.82
CA GLY A 202 3.21 -4.12 23.86
C GLY A 202 2.74 -3.68 22.47
N LEU A 203 1.43 -3.49 22.22
CA LEU A 203 0.95 -2.84 21.00
C LEU A 203 0.80 -1.35 21.25
N HIS A 204 1.57 -0.55 20.51
CA HIS A 204 1.55 0.90 20.61
C HIS A 204 0.91 1.54 19.39
N VAL A 205 0.00 2.49 19.60
CA VAL A 205 -0.68 3.25 18.53
C VAL A 205 -0.29 4.72 18.63
N PHE A 206 0.37 5.22 17.59
CA PHE A 206 0.81 6.61 17.47
C PHE A 206 -0.22 7.49 16.76
N ALA A 207 -0.87 6.93 15.74
CA ALA A 207 -1.90 7.60 14.96
C ALA A 207 -2.86 6.58 14.33
N LEU A 208 -4.07 7.01 14.02
CA LEU A 208 -4.99 6.24 13.18
C LEU A 208 -5.86 7.17 12.34
N ALA A 209 -6.17 6.73 11.12
CA ALA A 209 -6.98 7.49 10.18
C ALA A 209 -7.80 6.55 9.29
N VAL A 210 -8.99 6.98 8.91
CA VAL A 210 -9.75 6.32 7.84
C VAL A 210 -9.09 6.67 6.51
N ARG A 211 -8.73 5.66 5.73
CA ARG A 211 -8.31 5.85 4.35
C ARG A 211 -9.54 6.25 3.52
N GLY A 212 -9.58 7.51 3.11
CA GLY A 212 -10.71 8.07 2.36
C GLY A 212 -10.90 7.35 1.01
N PRO A 213 -12.13 7.25 0.51
CA PRO A 213 -12.37 6.57 -0.75
C PRO A 213 -11.90 7.45 -1.90
N ALA A 214 -11.32 6.86 -2.94
CA ALA A 214 -10.91 7.58 -4.15
C ALA A 214 -12.10 7.86 -5.10
N ARG A 215 -13.27 8.21 -4.55
CA ARG A 215 -14.50 8.43 -5.33
C ARG A 215 -14.27 9.50 -6.40
N GLY A 216 -14.75 9.22 -7.61
CA GLY A 216 -14.62 10.13 -8.75
C GLY A 216 -13.20 10.18 -9.34
N TRP A 217 -12.40 9.16 -9.06
CA TRP A 217 -11.10 8.89 -9.71
C TRP A 217 -11.03 7.44 -10.17
N SER A 218 -10.34 7.22 -11.28
CA SER A 218 -9.89 5.90 -11.75
C SER A 218 -8.38 5.93 -11.92
N GLY A 219 -7.69 4.90 -11.43
CA GLY A 219 -6.26 4.75 -11.74
C GLY A 219 -6.09 4.46 -13.22
N SER A 220 -5.29 5.28 -13.92
CA SER A 220 -5.02 5.14 -15.35
C SER A 220 -3.65 4.49 -15.62
N TRP A 221 -2.69 4.72 -14.73
CA TRP A 221 -1.37 4.10 -14.78
C TRP A 221 -0.82 3.99 -13.36
N ALA A 222 -0.05 2.93 -13.08
CA ALA A 222 0.73 2.78 -11.86
C ALA A 222 1.93 1.86 -12.14
N ALA A 223 2.93 1.94 -11.27
CA ALA A 223 4.07 1.03 -11.25
C ALA A 223 4.52 0.83 -9.79
N SER A 224 4.90 -0.40 -9.45
CA SER A 224 5.39 -0.73 -8.10
C SER A 224 6.82 -0.27 -7.89
N THR A 225 7.13 0.29 -6.71
CA THR A 225 8.52 0.51 -6.29
C THR A 225 9.19 -0.83 -6.01
N ALA A 226 10.20 -1.17 -6.82
CA ALA A 226 10.89 -2.45 -6.79
C ALA A 226 12.11 -2.48 -5.87
N GLY A 227 12.62 -1.31 -5.50
CA GLY A 227 13.69 -1.16 -4.52
C GLY A 227 14.19 0.28 -4.46
N HIS A 228 15.26 0.47 -3.69
CA HIS A 228 16.01 1.72 -3.62
C HIS A 228 17.38 1.49 -4.24
N ALA A 229 17.69 2.17 -5.34
CA ALA A 229 18.91 1.92 -6.09
C ALA A 229 19.65 3.22 -6.43
N THR A 230 20.95 3.10 -6.68
CA THR A 230 21.80 4.21 -7.13
C THR A 230 21.28 4.76 -8.45
N VAL A 231 21.08 6.08 -8.52
CA VAL A 231 20.59 6.79 -9.72
C VAL A 231 21.46 7.93 -10.17
N GLY A 232 22.27 8.46 -9.25
CA GLY A 232 22.90 9.75 -9.39
C GLY A 232 24.43 9.72 -9.23
N PRO A 233 25.03 10.85 -8.80
CA PRO A 233 24.33 12.01 -8.24
C PRO A 233 23.54 12.78 -9.30
N TRP A 234 22.25 12.97 -9.05
CA TRP A 234 21.42 13.97 -9.72
C TRP A 234 21.40 15.21 -8.84
N SER A 235 22.17 16.22 -9.20
CA SER A 235 22.23 17.49 -8.47
C SER A 235 21.58 18.56 -9.30
N ASP A 236 20.48 19.14 -8.81
CA ASP A 236 19.69 20.15 -9.53
C ASP A 236 19.27 19.64 -10.92
N ARG A 237 18.33 18.71 -10.97
CA ARG A 237 17.95 18.00 -12.21
C ARG A 237 16.46 17.88 -12.37
N THR A 238 15.99 17.93 -13.61
CA THR A 238 14.61 17.59 -13.97
C THR A 238 14.55 16.20 -14.57
N LEU A 239 13.68 15.36 -14.02
CA LEU A 239 13.32 14.08 -14.62
C LEU A 239 12.04 14.26 -15.44
N ARG A 240 11.99 13.69 -16.64
CA ARG A 240 10.80 13.64 -17.50
C ARG A 240 10.46 12.19 -17.79
N LEU A 241 9.45 11.68 -17.10
CA LEU A 241 9.02 10.30 -17.18
C LEU A 241 7.91 10.15 -18.22
N VAL A 242 8.09 9.19 -19.13
CA VAL A 242 7.05 8.80 -20.08
C VAL A 242 6.22 7.69 -19.46
N VAL A 243 4.90 7.88 -19.38
CA VAL A 243 3.95 6.90 -18.86
C VAL A 243 2.79 6.71 -19.83
N HIS A 244 2.33 5.48 -20.02
CA HIS A 244 1.25 5.16 -20.95
C HIS A 244 -0.08 4.96 -20.22
N THR A 245 -1.03 5.85 -20.47
CA THR A 245 -2.34 5.85 -19.83
C THR A 245 -3.22 4.72 -20.37
N SER A 246 -3.96 4.05 -19.49
CA SER A 246 -5.02 3.12 -19.91
C SER A 246 -6.29 3.90 -20.23
N VAL A 247 -6.92 4.49 -19.22
CA VAL A 247 -8.14 5.29 -19.36
C VAL A 247 -7.84 6.79 -19.31
N GLY A 248 -8.64 7.57 -20.05
CA GLY A 248 -8.60 9.02 -20.05
C GLY A 248 -9.61 9.65 -19.08
N GLY A 249 -9.53 10.96 -18.90
CA GLY A 249 -10.48 11.72 -18.08
C GLY A 249 -10.24 13.24 -18.14
N PRO A 250 -11.17 14.07 -17.64
CA PRO A 250 -11.11 15.52 -17.78
C PRO A 250 -10.14 16.21 -16.82
N ARG A 251 -9.59 15.48 -15.85
CA ARG A 251 -8.67 15.97 -14.83
C ARG A 251 -7.72 14.87 -14.41
N VAL A 252 -6.57 15.26 -13.87
CA VAL A 252 -5.50 14.36 -13.46
C VAL A 252 -5.00 14.71 -12.06
N ARG A 253 -4.49 13.70 -11.34
CA ARG A 253 -3.58 13.90 -10.21
C ARG A 253 -2.48 12.85 -10.25
N LEU A 254 -1.28 13.22 -9.80
CA LEU A 254 -0.12 12.35 -9.80
C LEU A 254 0.24 11.90 -8.39
N ARG A 255 0.79 10.70 -8.28
CA ARG A 255 1.26 10.13 -7.01
C ARG A 255 2.77 9.87 -7.06
N PHE A 256 3.47 10.43 -6.09
CA PHE A 256 4.91 10.25 -5.89
C PHE A 256 5.16 9.52 -4.56
N GLY A 257 6.05 8.53 -4.55
CA GLY A 257 6.40 7.74 -3.37
C GLY A 257 7.89 7.80 -3.07
N ASN A 258 8.24 8.08 -1.82
CA ASN A 258 9.61 8.02 -1.31
C ASN A 258 9.85 6.70 -0.53
N THR A 259 9.33 5.59 -1.07
CA THR A 259 9.29 4.27 -0.42
C THR A 259 10.70 3.72 -0.18
N PHE A 260 10.95 3.10 0.98
CA PHE A 260 12.25 2.53 1.37
C PHE A 260 13.39 3.53 1.62
N ALA A 261 13.25 4.80 1.20
CA ALA A 261 14.25 5.82 1.48
C ALA A 261 14.32 6.14 2.97
N ALA A 262 15.53 6.44 3.46
CA ALA A 262 15.78 6.83 4.85
C ALA A 262 15.67 8.35 5.09
N THR A 263 15.69 9.15 4.02
CA THR A 263 15.66 10.62 4.09
C THR A 263 14.54 11.19 3.22
N PRO A 264 14.03 12.39 3.53
CA PRO A 264 13.11 13.10 2.67
C PRO A 264 13.68 13.35 1.27
N VAL A 265 12.78 13.49 0.30
CA VAL A 265 13.11 13.96 -1.05
C VAL A 265 12.25 15.18 -1.37
N ARG A 266 12.86 16.19 -1.99
CA ARG A 266 12.19 17.42 -2.40
C ARG A 266 11.90 17.41 -3.89
N ILE A 267 10.66 17.69 -4.25
CA ILE A 267 10.24 18.07 -5.60
C ILE A 267 10.08 19.59 -5.61
N GLY A 268 10.88 20.29 -6.42
CA GLY A 268 10.87 21.75 -6.53
C GLY A 268 9.66 22.27 -7.32
N SER A 269 9.46 21.69 -8.51
CA SER A 269 8.33 21.93 -9.40
C SER A 269 7.95 20.61 -10.10
N ALA A 270 6.72 20.52 -10.59
CA ALA A 270 6.30 19.40 -11.45
C ALA A 270 5.27 19.84 -12.50
N THR A 271 5.27 19.16 -13.65
CA THR A 271 4.35 19.43 -14.77
C THR A 271 3.85 18.12 -15.40
N VAL A 272 2.77 18.23 -16.16
CA VAL A 272 2.26 17.16 -17.03
C VAL A 272 1.98 17.69 -18.42
N ALA A 273 2.27 16.87 -19.44
CA ALA A 273 1.94 17.16 -20.84
C ALA A 273 1.59 15.87 -21.60
N VAL A 274 0.92 15.98 -22.76
CA VAL A 274 0.82 14.87 -23.71
C VAL A 274 2.11 14.78 -24.51
N GLN A 275 2.64 13.58 -24.70
CA GLN A 275 3.86 13.39 -25.50
C GLN A 275 3.57 13.60 -26.99
N GLU A 276 4.45 14.31 -27.68
CA GLU A 276 4.51 14.32 -29.14
C GLU A 276 5.44 13.20 -29.63
N ALA A 277 6.73 13.32 -29.33
CA ALA A 277 7.76 12.33 -29.65
C ALA A 277 8.96 12.51 -28.73
N GLY A 278 9.56 11.41 -28.29
CA GLY A 278 10.72 11.44 -27.41
C GLY A 278 10.48 12.28 -26.14
N ALA A 279 11.34 13.24 -25.86
CA ALA A 279 11.14 14.17 -24.74
C ALA A 279 10.25 15.39 -25.10
N THR A 280 9.81 15.54 -26.35
CA THR A 280 9.02 16.69 -26.81
C THR A 280 7.55 16.54 -26.44
N ALA A 281 7.00 17.59 -25.83
CA ALA A 281 5.59 17.72 -25.49
C ALA A 281 4.79 18.25 -26.69
N ARG A 282 3.57 17.75 -26.87
CA ARG A 282 2.64 18.22 -27.91
C ARG A 282 2.17 19.66 -27.68
N ASP A 283 1.93 19.99 -26.41
CA ASP A 283 1.47 21.29 -25.94
C ASP A 283 2.35 21.77 -24.78
N VAL A 284 2.18 23.03 -24.38
CA VAL A 284 2.89 23.60 -23.23
C VAL A 284 2.65 22.75 -21.97
N PRO A 285 3.71 22.27 -21.29
CA PRO A 285 3.55 21.53 -20.04
C PRO A 285 2.77 22.32 -18.99
N VAL A 286 1.81 21.66 -18.34
CA VAL A 286 0.92 22.30 -17.37
C VAL A 286 1.42 22.04 -15.95
N PRO A 287 1.59 23.07 -15.11
CA PRO A 287 2.12 22.92 -13.76
C PRO A 287 1.15 22.18 -12.84
N LEU A 288 1.73 21.37 -11.95
CA LEU A 288 1.05 20.71 -10.84
C LEU A 288 1.25 21.54 -9.56
N SER A 289 0.38 21.32 -8.59
CA SER A 289 0.53 21.87 -7.24
C SER A 289 0.36 20.80 -6.17
N PHE A 290 0.82 21.08 -4.95
CA PHE A 290 0.73 20.20 -3.79
C PHE A 290 0.27 21.03 -2.59
N GLY A 291 -1.02 20.92 -2.23
CA GLY A 291 -1.61 21.79 -1.21
C GLY A 291 -1.52 23.27 -1.59
N GLY A 292 -1.58 23.60 -2.88
CA GLY A 292 -1.43 24.95 -3.43
C GLY A 292 0.00 25.43 -3.64
N ALA A 293 1.03 24.68 -3.22
CA ALA A 293 2.43 25.01 -3.48
C ALA A 293 2.92 24.38 -4.79
N ALA A 294 3.94 24.98 -5.43
CA ALA A 294 4.52 24.46 -6.67
C ALA A 294 5.28 23.12 -6.51
N GLY A 295 5.76 22.84 -5.30
CA GLY A 295 6.55 21.67 -4.96
C GLY A 295 6.20 21.10 -3.60
N VAL A 296 6.86 20.00 -3.23
CA VAL A 296 6.59 19.25 -2.00
C VAL A 296 7.85 18.56 -1.49
N GLU A 297 7.97 18.45 -0.17
CA GLU A 297 8.92 17.55 0.47
C GLU A 297 8.19 16.27 0.92
N ILE A 298 8.67 15.12 0.45
CA ILE A 298 8.10 13.81 0.75
C ILE A 298 8.98 13.13 1.81
N PRO A 299 8.48 12.91 3.05
CA PRO A 299 9.22 12.23 4.10
C PRO A 299 9.71 10.83 3.71
N ALA A 300 10.66 10.31 4.47
CA ALA A 300 11.11 8.92 4.35
C ALA A 300 9.92 7.94 4.41
N GLY A 301 9.81 7.07 3.40
CA GLY A 301 8.76 6.06 3.28
C GLY A 301 7.33 6.56 3.00
N ALA A 302 7.14 7.87 2.89
CA ALA A 302 5.85 8.50 2.66
C ALA A 302 5.55 8.68 1.16
N GLU A 303 4.37 9.20 0.86
CA GLU A 303 3.92 9.58 -0.48
C GLU A 303 3.30 10.98 -0.50
N ALA A 304 3.26 11.57 -1.70
CA ALA A 304 2.57 12.82 -1.98
C ALA A 304 1.66 12.65 -3.21
N PHE A 305 0.47 13.23 -3.12
CA PHE A 305 -0.42 13.42 -4.26
C PHE A 305 -0.36 14.88 -4.68
N SER A 306 -0.33 15.13 -5.99
CA SER A 306 -0.63 16.46 -6.50
C SER A 306 -2.10 16.80 -6.21
N ASP A 307 -2.40 18.10 -6.18
CA ASP A 307 -3.77 18.59 -6.24
C ASP A 307 -4.41 18.16 -7.56
N SER A 308 -5.75 18.20 -7.60
CA SER A 308 -6.52 17.92 -8.81
C SER A 308 -6.26 19.00 -9.86
N LEU A 309 -5.73 18.61 -11.02
CA LEU A 309 -5.51 19.50 -12.16
C LEU A 309 -6.54 19.26 -13.26
N THR A 310 -7.23 20.31 -13.71
CA THR A 310 -8.07 20.23 -14.92
C THR A 310 -7.16 20.14 -16.14
N PHE A 311 -7.05 18.94 -16.69
CA PHE A 311 -6.19 18.59 -17.81
C PHE A 311 -6.82 17.38 -18.50
N PRO A 312 -7.38 17.54 -19.72
CA PRO A 312 -7.95 16.42 -20.46
C PRO A 312 -6.87 15.40 -20.80
N VAL A 313 -6.89 14.25 -20.13
CA VAL A 313 -6.00 13.12 -20.40
C VAL A 313 -6.65 12.24 -21.46
N PRO A 314 -6.05 12.07 -22.65
CA PRO A 314 -6.50 11.08 -23.62
C PRO A 314 -6.25 9.66 -23.08
N ALA A 315 -7.11 8.70 -23.44
CA ALA A 315 -6.87 7.29 -23.18
C ALA A 315 -5.78 6.74 -24.14
N ASP A 316 -5.17 5.60 -23.78
CA ASP A 316 -4.21 4.87 -24.65
C ASP A 316 -3.08 5.77 -25.18
N THR A 317 -2.61 6.70 -24.36
CA THR A 317 -1.70 7.79 -24.77
C THR A 317 -0.54 7.97 -23.80
N ASN A 318 0.63 8.31 -24.33
CA ASN A 318 1.80 8.66 -23.53
C ASN A 318 1.67 10.07 -22.95
N LEU A 319 1.87 10.19 -21.64
CA LEU A 319 2.09 11.46 -20.95
C LEU A 319 3.56 11.66 -20.64
N LEU A 320 3.98 12.92 -20.60
CA LEU A 320 5.23 13.38 -20.02
C LEU A 320 4.93 13.93 -18.63
N VAL A 321 5.47 13.28 -17.61
CA VAL A 321 5.46 13.78 -16.23
C VAL A 321 6.85 14.31 -15.93
N SER A 322 6.99 15.62 -15.78
CA SER A 322 8.29 16.23 -15.46
C SER A 322 8.31 16.72 -14.02
N PHE A 323 9.42 16.52 -13.31
CA PHE A 323 9.60 17.07 -11.96
C PHE A 323 11.06 17.40 -11.67
N HIS A 324 11.26 18.52 -10.98
CA HIS A 324 12.57 19.05 -10.61
C HIS A 324 13.00 18.55 -9.24
N LEU A 325 14.24 18.07 -9.15
CA LEU A 325 14.96 17.69 -7.94
C LEU A 325 16.03 18.76 -7.67
N PRO A 326 15.76 19.75 -6.81
CA PRO A 326 16.70 20.84 -6.53
C PRO A 326 17.94 20.36 -5.76
N ASP A 327 17.77 19.35 -4.92
CA ASP A 327 18.82 18.81 -4.06
C ASP A 327 19.53 17.61 -4.72
N THR A 328 20.71 17.26 -4.22
CA THR A 328 21.44 16.08 -4.72
C THR A 328 20.75 14.78 -4.32
N VAL A 329 20.37 13.97 -5.32
CA VAL A 329 19.82 12.62 -5.17
C VAL A 329 20.82 11.59 -5.69
N ALA A 330 21.44 10.82 -4.79
CA ALA A 330 22.40 9.77 -5.15
C ALA A 330 21.72 8.40 -5.39
N ALA A 331 20.67 8.11 -4.62
CA ALA A 331 19.85 6.91 -4.74
C ALA A 331 18.37 7.32 -4.63
N ALA A 332 17.49 6.57 -5.30
CA ALA A 332 16.07 6.84 -5.29
C ALA A 332 15.25 5.54 -5.27
N PRO A 333 14.04 5.59 -4.68
CA PRO A 333 13.03 4.56 -4.88
C PRO A 333 12.66 4.51 -6.36
N MET A 334 12.63 3.31 -6.95
CA MET A 334 12.28 3.18 -8.36
C MET A 334 11.56 1.88 -8.69
N HIS A 335 10.77 1.96 -9.75
CA HIS A 335 10.42 0.82 -10.58
C HIS A 335 11.52 0.61 -11.63
N ARG A 336 12.20 -0.56 -11.63
CA ARG A 336 13.44 -0.75 -12.43
C ARG A 336 13.20 -0.97 -13.92
N LEU A 337 12.16 -1.71 -14.31
CA LEU A 337 11.97 -2.17 -15.69
C LEU A 337 10.79 -1.46 -16.36
N ALA A 338 10.98 -0.21 -16.78
CA ALA A 338 9.88 0.54 -17.38
C ALA A 338 9.44 -0.02 -18.75
N VAL A 339 10.36 -0.64 -19.50
CA VAL A 339 10.20 -0.94 -20.95
C VAL A 339 9.72 0.31 -21.71
N GLN A 340 10.12 1.47 -21.21
CA GLN A 340 9.76 2.80 -21.70
C GLN A 340 10.93 3.75 -21.40
N ARG A 341 11.33 4.52 -22.40
CA ARG A 341 12.42 5.49 -22.30
C ARG A 341 11.87 6.78 -21.71
N SER A 342 12.57 7.25 -20.70
CA SER A 342 12.37 8.52 -19.99
C SER A 342 13.66 9.33 -20.01
N TYR A 343 13.67 10.53 -19.44
CA TYR A 343 14.74 11.50 -19.66
C TYR A 343 15.21 12.21 -18.39
N VAL A 344 16.49 12.60 -18.38
CA VAL A 344 17.11 13.47 -17.37
C VAL A 344 17.63 14.72 -18.06
N SER A 345 17.37 15.88 -17.47
CA SER A 345 17.86 17.15 -18.00
C SER A 345 19.35 17.39 -17.73
N GLU A 346 19.89 18.43 -18.35
CA GLU A 346 21.04 19.17 -17.82
C GLU A 346 20.71 19.83 -16.46
N PRO A 347 21.68 20.45 -15.74
CA PRO A 347 21.38 21.10 -14.47
C PRO A 347 20.31 22.18 -14.58
N GLY A 348 19.29 22.11 -13.72
CA GLY A 348 18.25 23.13 -13.59
C GLY A 348 16.82 22.59 -13.56
N ASP A 349 15.90 23.53 -13.31
CA ASP A 349 14.46 23.31 -13.47
C ASP A 349 14.05 23.54 -14.93
N HIS A 350 13.82 22.42 -15.62
CA HIS A 350 13.37 22.33 -17.01
C HIS A 350 11.97 21.73 -17.10
N ALA A 351 11.22 21.65 -15.99
CA ALA A 351 9.94 20.95 -15.97
C ALA A 351 8.92 21.57 -16.94
N ALA A 352 9.01 22.89 -17.18
CA ALA A 352 8.15 23.62 -18.11
C ALA A 352 8.62 23.57 -19.59
N ASP A 353 9.80 23.03 -19.88
CA ASP A 353 10.37 23.06 -21.23
C ASP A 353 9.65 22.07 -22.14
N GLY A 354 8.85 22.54 -23.10
CA GLY A 354 8.16 21.66 -24.05
C GLY A 354 9.11 20.92 -25.02
N SER A 355 10.28 21.48 -25.28
CA SER A 355 11.27 20.89 -26.21
C SER A 355 12.12 19.80 -25.56
N SER A 356 12.78 18.98 -26.39
CA SER A 356 13.74 17.97 -25.93
C SER A 356 15.13 18.53 -25.59
N ALA A 357 15.42 19.81 -25.83
CA ALA A 357 16.78 20.35 -25.84
C ALA A 357 17.53 20.17 -24.50
N ALA A 358 16.86 20.44 -23.38
CA ALA A 358 17.44 20.29 -22.05
C ALA A 358 17.64 18.82 -21.63
N TYR A 359 16.95 17.88 -22.28
CA TYR A 359 16.88 16.47 -21.88
C TYR A 359 18.00 15.63 -22.51
N THR A 360 19.21 15.78 -21.95
CA THR A 360 20.45 15.27 -22.52
C THR A 360 20.76 13.80 -22.24
N ARG A 361 20.01 13.13 -21.34
CA ARG A 361 20.21 11.71 -21.02
C ARG A 361 18.89 10.95 -20.99
N THR A 362 18.97 9.64 -21.18
CA THR A 362 17.82 8.74 -21.11
C THR A 362 17.93 7.77 -19.94
N LEU A 363 16.78 7.35 -19.40
CA LEU A 363 16.66 6.27 -18.42
C LEU A 363 15.52 5.32 -18.82
N THR A 364 15.53 4.08 -18.30
CA THR A 364 14.54 3.02 -18.59
C THR A 364 13.88 2.49 -17.32
N SER A 365 13.76 3.35 -16.32
CA SER A 365 13.11 3.12 -15.02
C SER A 365 12.07 4.22 -14.74
N TRP A 366 11.25 4.05 -13.70
CA TRP A 366 10.40 5.12 -13.17
C TRP A 366 10.77 5.37 -11.70
N PRO A 367 11.67 6.34 -11.43
CA PRO A 367 11.97 6.77 -10.07
C PRO A 367 10.84 7.65 -9.51
N LEU A 368 10.51 7.46 -8.23
CA LEU A 368 9.56 8.25 -7.43
C LEU A 368 8.09 8.27 -7.90
N LEU A 369 7.78 8.29 -9.19
CA LEU A 369 6.41 8.31 -9.70
C LEU A 369 5.77 6.91 -9.60
N THR A 370 4.61 6.82 -8.93
CA THR A 370 3.94 5.54 -8.65
C THR A 370 2.48 5.49 -9.10
N GLY A 371 1.91 6.60 -9.61
CA GLY A 371 0.55 6.60 -10.11
C GLY A 371 0.12 7.84 -10.90
N VAL A 372 -0.79 7.61 -11.84
CA VAL A 372 -1.56 8.62 -12.56
C VAL A 372 -3.03 8.27 -12.40
N ASP A 373 -3.78 9.14 -11.74
CA ASP A 373 -5.23 9.00 -11.60
C ASP A 373 -5.93 10.01 -12.52
N VAL A 374 -7.02 9.57 -13.16
CA VAL A 374 -7.88 10.43 -13.98
C VAL A 374 -9.26 10.58 -13.35
N GLY A 375 -9.88 11.74 -13.53
CA GLY A 375 -11.20 12.03 -12.98
C GLY A 375 -12.30 11.20 -13.62
N GLY A 376 -13.23 10.70 -12.81
CA GLY A 376 -14.35 9.88 -13.27
C GLY A 376 -13.94 8.43 -13.54
N GLY A 377 -14.65 7.80 -14.49
CA GLY A 377 -14.45 6.41 -14.88
C GLY A 377 -15.01 5.39 -13.87
N PRO A 378 -15.05 4.10 -14.25
CA PRO A 378 -15.65 3.04 -13.45
C PRO A 378 -14.72 2.45 -12.38
N GLY A 379 -13.49 2.95 -12.23
CA GLY A 379 -12.45 2.40 -11.36
C GLY A 379 -11.37 1.66 -12.16
N SER A 380 -10.59 0.82 -11.48
CA SER A 380 -9.42 0.14 -12.07
C SER A 380 -9.30 -1.34 -11.71
N VAL A 381 -8.74 -2.09 -12.65
CA VAL A 381 -8.21 -3.45 -12.46
C VAL A 381 -6.74 -3.35 -12.11
N VAL A 382 -6.30 -4.04 -11.05
CA VAL A 382 -4.90 -4.16 -10.68
C VAL A 382 -4.35 -5.48 -11.21
N VAL A 383 -3.16 -5.45 -11.81
CA VAL A 383 -2.44 -6.64 -12.23
C VAL A 383 -1.20 -6.78 -11.37
N LEU A 384 -1.23 -7.67 -10.38
CA LEU A 384 -0.11 -7.97 -9.50
C LEU A 384 0.72 -9.10 -10.11
N GLY A 385 2.01 -8.88 -10.29
CA GLY A 385 2.86 -9.95 -10.82
C GLY A 385 4.36 -9.71 -10.84
N ASP A 386 5.02 -10.63 -11.53
CA ASP A 386 6.47 -10.66 -11.72
C ASP A 386 6.89 -10.02 -13.05
N SER A 387 8.03 -10.45 -13.61
CA SER A 387 8.61 -9.97 -14.88
C SER A 387 7.70 -10.14 -16.09
N ILE A 388 6.83 -11.14 -16.10
CA ILE A 388 5.90 -11.37 -17.21
C ILE A 388 4.82 -10.29 -17.22
N THR A 389 4.36 -9.90 -16.04
CA THR A 389 3.43 -8.77 -15.84
C THR A 389 4.11 -7.42 -16.02
N ASP A 390 5.33 -7.28 -15.52
CA ASP A 390 6.16 -6.09 -15.68
C ASP A 390 6.38 -5.77 -17.17
N GLY A 391 6.61 -6.83 -17.96
CA GLY A 391 6.67 -6.76 -19.42
C GLY A 391 8.03 -7.05 -20.02
N THR A 392 8.88 -7.81 -19.32
CA THR A 392 10.17 -8.29 -19.85
C THR A 392 9.96 -8.92 -21.24
N MET A 393 10.88 -8.63 -22.16
CA MET A 393 10.84 -9.02 -23.58
C MET A 393 9.73 -8.39 -24.44
N SER A 394 8.95 -7.44 -23.90
CA SER A 394 8.15 -6.56 -24.76
C SER A 394 9.04 -5.56 -25.50
N THR A 395 8.66 -5.20 -26.73
CA THR A 395 9.38 -4.20 -27.52
C THR A 395 9.44 -2.86 -26.77
N GLN A 396 10.65 -2.38 -26.54
CA GLN A 396 10.94 -1.09 -25.90
C GLN A 396 10.17 0.05 -26.57
N ASP A 397 9.54 0.91 -25.77
CA ASP A 397 8.79 2.10 -26.21
C ASP A 397 7.49 1.80 -27.00
N ALA A 398 7.16 0.53 -27.25
CA ALA A 398 6.00 0.15 -28.06
C ALA A 398 4.70 -0.04 -27.27
N ASN A 399 4.75 -0.02 -25.93
CA ASN A 399 3.60 -0.25 -25.05
C ASN A 399 2.85 -1.57 -25.33
N ARG A 400 3.59 -2.67 -25.59
CA ARG A 400 3.03 -3.98 -25.95
C ARG A 400 3.01 -5.00 -24.81
N ARG A 401 3.18 -4.54 -23.57
CA ARG A 401 3.03 -5.36 -22.37
C ARG A 401 1.59 -5.87 -22.30
N TRP A 402 1.37 -7.08 -21.78
CA TRP A 402 0.01 -7.65 -21.77
C TRP A 402 -1.02 -6.80 -20.98
N PRO A 403 -0.65 -6.05 -19.91
CA PRO A 403 -1.60 -5.13 -19.28
C PRO A 403 -1.98 -3.94 -20.19
N ASN A 404 -1.08 -3.48 -21.08
CA ASN A 404 -1.43 -2.47 -22.08
C ASN A 404 -2.39 -3.03 -23.12
N ALA A 405 -2.14 -4.23 -23.63
CA ALA A 405 -3.06 -4.89 -24.57
C ALA A 405 -4.44 -5.15 -23.93
N LEU A 406 -4.50 -5.49 -22.62
CA LEU A 406 -5.75 -5.59 -21.88
C LEU A 406 -6.48 -4.25 -21.80
N ALA A 407 -5.76 -3.16 -21.50
CA ALA A 407 -6.33 -1.80 -21.48
C ALA A 407 -6.92 -1.42 -22.85
N THR A 408 -6.18 -1.66 -23.94
CA THR A 408 -6.67 -1.40 -25.30
C THR A 408 -7.93 -2.22 -25.61
N ARG A 409 -7.99 -3.50 -25.19
CA ARG A 409 -9.20 -4.34 -25.34
C ARG A 409 -10.39 -3.74 -24.58
N LEU A 410 -10.20 -3.32 -23.33
CA LEU A 410 -11.24 -2.67 -22.52
C LEU A 410 -11.77 -1.38 -23.16
N LEU A 411 -10.91 -0.60 -23.82
CA LEU A 411 -11.31 0.63 -24.51
C LEU A 411 -12.11 0.38 -25.80
N ARG A 412 -11.79 -0.68 -26.55
CA ARG A 412 -12.35 -0.97 -27.89
C ARG A 412 -13.64 -1.78 -27.88
N GLN A 413 -14.25 -1.93 -26.71
CA GLN A 413 -15.47 -2.71 -26.50
C GLN A 413 -16.52 -1.90 -25.72
N GLU A 414 -17.74 -2.43 -25.67
CA GLU A 414 -18.91 -1.81 -25.01
C GLU A 414 -19.67 -2.77 -24.06
N ALA A 415 -19.22 -4.02 -23.93
CA ALA A 415 -19.85 -5.06 -23.13
C ALA A 415 -19.63 -4.91 -21.62
N VAL A 416 -18.50 -4.32 -21.21
CA VAL A 416 -18.15 -4.05 -19.81
C VAL A 416 -17.65 -2.62 -19.62
N PRO A 417 -17.64 -2.07 -18.40
CA PRO A 417 -17.07 -0.76 -18.15
C PRO A 417 -15.60 -0.67 -18.57
N ARG A 418 -15.19 0.50 -19.06
CA ARG A 418 -13.80 0.79 -19.47
C ARG A 418 -12.96 1.08 -18.23
N TYR A 419 -12.56 0.04 -17.53
CA TYR A 419 -11.70 0.14 -16.36
C TYR A 419 -10.29 0.56 -16.74
N GLY A 420 -9.64 1.34 -15.86
CA GLY A 420 -8.19 1.51 -15.94
C GLY A 420 -7.46 0.22 -15.59
N VAL A 421 -6.25 0.03 -16.11
CA VAL A 421 -5.41 -1.14 -15.84
C VAL A 421 -4.11 -0.69 -15.19
N LEU A 422 -3.87 -1.15 -13.97
CA LEU A 422 -2.71 -0.78 -13.16
C LEU A 422 -1.70 -1.93 -13.13
N ASN A 423 -0.55 -1.73 -13.77
CA ASN A 423 0.52 -2.72 -13.79
C ASN A 423 1.35 -2.65 -12.49
N GLN A 424 1.28 -3.70 -11.68
CA GLN A 424 2.06 -3.86 -10.44
C GLN A 424 3.05 -5.03 -10.57
N GLY A 425 3.56 -5.22 -11.80
CA GLY A 425 4.67 -6.09 -12.11
C GLY A 425 5.95 -5.64 -11.42
N ILE A 426 6.74 -6.58 -10.89
CA ILE A 426 8.15 -6.37 -10.57
C ILE A 426 8.95 -7.53 -11.13
N SER A 427 9.90 -7.24 -12.03
CA SER A 427 10.78 -8.25 -12.58
C SER A 427 11.54 -9.03 -11.50
N GLY A 428 11.32 -10.35 -11.47
CA GLY A 428 11.94 -11.27 -10.50
C GLY A 428 11.20 -11.40 -9.17
N ASN A 429 10.03 -10.76 -9.00
CA ASN A 429 9.27 -10.85 -7.77
C ASN A 429 8.84 -12.28 -7.44
N GLN A 430 8.64 -12.51 -6.15
CA GLN A 430 8.28 -13.80 -5.59
C GLN A 430 7.09 -13.63 -4.65
N VAL A 431 6.31 -14.68 -4.51
CA VAL A 431 5.25 -14.77 -3.50
C VAL A 431 5.86 -14.95 -2.11
N VAL A 432 6.91 -15.75 -1.99
CA VAL A 432 7.41 -16.24 -0.70
C VAL A 432 8.58 -15.40 -0.17
N THR A 433 9.46 -14.92 -1.05
CA THR A 433 10.76 -14.36 -0.65
C THR A 433 10.84 -12.86 -0.91
N ASP A 434 11.28 -12.10 0.09
CA ASP A 434 11.72 -10.72 -0.11
C ASP A 434 13.09 -10.69 -0.80
N ALA A 435 13.10 -10.56 -2.12
CA ALA A 435 14.35 -10.47 -2.87
C ALA A 435 15.11 -9.16 -2.57
N TYR A 436 14.37 -8.07 -2.36
CA TYR A 436 14.87 -6.85 -1.74
C TYR A 436 14.36 -6.80 -0.29
N PRO A 437 15.24 -6.64 0.73
CA PRO A 437 14.85 -6.68 2.14
C PRO A 437 14.04 -5.46 2.60
N GLY A 438 13.81 -4.48 1.73
CA GLY A 438 13.03 -3.28 2.01
C GLY A 438 13.84 -2.10 2.56
N ASP A 439 15.17 -2.23 2.73
CA ASP A 439 16.04 -1.17 3.24
C ASP A 439 17.37 -1.07 2.49
N GLY A 440 17.98 0.11 2.55
CA GLY A 440 19.30 0.36 1.98
C GLY A 440 19.32 0.41 0.45
N VAL A 441 20.45 0.87 -0.08
CA VAL A 441 20.70 0.88 -1.53
C VAL A 441 21.04 -0.53 -1.99
N SER A 442 20.34 -1.05 -3.01
CA SER A 442 20.52 -2.42 -3.49
C SER A 442 20.61 -2.46 -5.02
N THR A 443 21.45 -3.39 -5.51
CA THR A 443 21.48 -3.78 -6.93
C THR A 443 20.44 -4.87 -7.25
N ASN A 444 19.99 -5.62 -6.24
CA ASN A 444 18.85 -6.51 -6.37
C ASN A 444 17.56 -5.71 -6.09
N THR A 445 16.82 -5.44 -7.16
CA THR A 445 15.53 -4.72 -7.10
C THR A 445 14.39 -5.64 -7.57
N ALA A 446 14.44 -6.92 -7.26
CA ALA A 446 13.33 -7.85 -7.52
C ALA A 446 12.15 -7.68 -6.53
N GLY A 447 12.17 -6.62 -5.73
CA GLY A 447 11.08 -6.25 -4.83
C GLY A 447 11.05 -7.01 -3.53
N VAL A 448 10.28 -6.46 -2.58
CA VAL A 448 9.72 -7.23 -1.48
C VAL A 448 8.66 -8.19 -2.03
N SER A 449 8.39 -9.29 -1.35
CA SER A 449 7.42 -10.30 -1.76
C SER A 449 6.02 -9.73 -2.01
N ALA A 450 5.25 -10.39 -2.88
CA ALA A 450 3.91 -9.97 -3.25
C ALA A 450 2.97 -9.75 -2.04
N PRO A 451 2.95 -10.60 -1.00
CA PRO A 451 2.17 -10.35 0.22
C PRO A 451 2.63 -9.11 1.02
N HIS A 452 3.95 -8.84 1.10
CA HIS A 452 4.48 -7.69 1.83
C HIS A 452 4.20 -6.36 1.13
N ARG A 453 4.09 -6.34 -0.21
CA ARG A 453 3.71 -5.13 -0.97
C ARG A 453 2.20 -4.97 -1.21
N LEU A 454 1.37 -5.94 -0.83
CA LEU A 454 -0.04 -5.99 -1.20
C LEU A 454 -0.82 -4.73 -0.82
N ASP A 455 -0.65 -4.20 0.39
CA ASP A 455 -1.36 -2.98 0.81
C ASP A 455 -0.97 -1.77 -0.04
N ARG A 456 0.32 -1.60 -0.33
CA ARG A 456 0.86 -0.49 -1.13
C ARG A 456 0.46 -0.61 -2.60
N ASP A 457 0.68 -1.79 -3.19
CA ASP A 457 0.61 -1.98 -4.63
C ASP A 457 -0.76 -2.41 -5.11
N VAL A 458 -1.63 -2.93 -4.25
CA VAL A 458 -2.98 -3.37 -4.63
C VAL A 458 -4.05 -2.66 -3.81
N LEU A 459 -4.05 -2.82 -2.49
CA LEU A 459 -5.20 -2.39 -1.68
C LEU A 459 -5.30 -0.87 -1.57
N ALA A 460 -4.20 -0.13 -1.71
CA ALA A 460 -4.17 1.33 -1.70
C ALA A 460 -4.34 1.96 -3.10
N GLN A 461 -4.53 1.15 -4.15
CA GLN A 461 -4.67 1.68 -5.50
C GLN A 461 -6.03 2.35 -5.71
N THR A 462 -6.01 3.42 -6.51
CA THR A 462 -7.17 4.28 -6.74
C THR A 462 -8.31 3.52 -7.40
N SER A 463 -9.40 3.32 -6.65
CA SER A 463 -10.64 2.68 -7.11
C SER A 463 -10.43 1.27 -7.69
N ALA A 464 -9.50 0.52 -7.09
CA ALA A 464 -9.34 -0.90 -7.38
C ALA A 464 -10.61 -1.68 -7.02
N HIS A 465 -11.05 -2.57 -7.91
CA HIS A 465 -12.21 -3.44 -7.69
C HIS A 465 -11.95 -4.90 -8.08
N THR A 466 -11.04 -5.13 -9.03
CA THR A 466 -10.59 -6.47 -9.42
C THR A 466 -9.08 -6.52 -9.44
N VAL A 467 -8.53 -7.65 -9.02
CA VAL A 467 -7.09 -7.94 -9.04
C VAL A 467 -6.86 -9.21 -9.85
N ILE A 468 -5.90 -9.17 -10.77
CA ILE A 468 -5.35 -10.35 -11.43
C ILE A 468 -3.98 -10.63 -10.83
N VAL A 469 -3.78 -11.84 -10.32
CA VAL A 469 -2.50 -12.29 -9.76
C VAL A 469 -1.82 -13.24 -10.74
N LEU A 470 -0.62 -12.88 -11.21
CA LEU A 470 0.27 -13.74 -12.00
C LEU A 470 1.67 -13.71 -11.37
N GLU A 471 1.93 -14.68 -10.51
CA GLU A 471 3.15 -14.83 -9.72
C GLU A 471 3.51 -16.32 -9.58
N GLY A 472 4.74 -16.60 -9.16
CA GLY A 472 5.15 -17.95 -8.71
C GLY A 472 6.22 -18.62 -9.56
N VAL A 473 6.46 -18.17 -10.80
CA VAL A 473 7.51 -18.77 -11.66
C VAL A 473 8.90 -18.57 -11.05
N ASN A 474 9.15 -17.41 -10.45
CA ASN A 474 10.42 -17.13 -9.79
C ASN A 474 10.57 -17.95 -8.51
N ASP A 475 9.51 -18.14 -7.74
CA ASP A 475 9.54 -18.95 -6.52
C ASP A 475 10.00 -20.37 -6.83
N VAL A 476 9.37 -21.05 -7.79
CA VAL A 476 9.73 -22.44 -8.15
C VAL A 476 11.12 -22.52 -8.80
N ARG A 477 11.50 -21.53 -9.62
CA ARG A 477 12.88 -21.44 -10.18
C ARG A 477 13.95 -21.19 -9.11
N TRP A 478 13.56 -20.64 -7.96
CA TRP A 478 14.40 -20.50 -6.76
C TRP A 478 14.10 -21.57 -5.70
N GLN A 479 13.57 -22.72 -6.13
CA GLN A 479 13.40 -23.93 -5.32
C GLN A 479 12.42 -23.79 -4.13
N ASN A 480 11.51 -22.81 -4.16
CA ASN A 480 10.35 -22.84 -3.27
C ASN A 480 9.37 -23.93 -3.71
N THR A 481 8.74 -24.58 -2.73
CA THR A 481 7.73 -25.62 -2.98
C THR A 481 6.39 -25.00 -3.38
N ALA A 482 5.60 -25.76 -4.15
CA ALA A 482 4.23 -25.41 -4.49
C ALA A 482 3.40 -25.10 -3.25
N GLU A 483 3.60 -25.82 -2.14
CA GLU A 483 2.90 -25.58 -0.87
C GLU A 483 3.11 -24.14 -0.36
N ARG A 484 4.36 -23.66 -0.34
CA ARG A 484 4.67 -22.30 0.13
C ARG A 484 4.10 -21.24 -0.81
N VAL A 485 4.19 -21.46 -2.12
CA VAL A 485 3.63 -20.55 -3.13
C VAL A 485 2.11 -20.50 -3.00
N ILE A 486 1.44 -21.65 -2.88
CA ILE A 486 -0.01 -21.76 -2.69
C ILE A 486 -0.46 -21.03 -1.41
N ALA A 487 0.28 -21.19 -0.31
CA ALA A 487 -0.03 -20.52 0.94
C ALA A 487 -0.01 -18.99 0.79
N GLY A 488 1.02 -18.43 0.14
CA GLY A 488 1.10 -16.99 -0.09
C GLY A 488 0.07 -16.47 -1.11
N LEU A 489 -0.23 -17.23 -2.17
CA LEU A 489 -1.30 -16.88 -3.11
C LEU A 489 -2.68 -16.87 -2.43
N ARG A 490 -2.93 -17.80 -1.51
CA ARG A 490 -4.14 -17.80 -0.67
C ARG A 490 -4.20 -16.58 0.24
N GLU A 491 -3.09 -16.21 0.89
CA GLU A 491 -3.05 -15.01 1.73
C GLU A 491 -3.40 -13.74 0.92
N ILE A 492 -2.88 -13.62 -0.30
CA ILE A 492 -3.19 -12.51 -1.21
C ILE A 492 -4.68 -12.46 -1.51
N ALA A 493 -5.29 -13.59 -1.86
CA ALA A 493 -6.73 -13.69 -2.13
C ALA A 493 -7.57 -13.31 -0.90
N ASP A 494 -7.28 -13.91 0.26
CA ASP A 494 -8.01 -13.67 1.51
C ASP A 494 -7.97 -12.19 1.92
N ARG A 495 -6.80 -11.54 1.80
CA ARG A 495 -6.63 -10.11 2.10
C ARG A 495 -7.35 -9.22 1.10
N GLY A 496 -7.38 -9.60 -0.17
CA GLY A 496 -8.14 -8.91 -1.22
C GLY A 496 -9.65 -9.00 -1.00
N HIS A 497 -10.17 -10.20 -0.74
CA HIS A 497 -11.58 -10.44 -0.42
C HIS A 497 -12.02 -9.70 0.85
N ALA A 498 -11.16 -9.63 1.86
CA ALA A 498 -11.43 -8.86 3.07
C ALA A 498 -11.62 -7.35 2.79
N ARG A 499 -11.11 -6.83 1.66
CA ARG A 499 -11.33 -5.46 1.16
C ARG A 499 -12.48 -5.36 0.16
N GLY A 500 -13.17 -6.46 -0.13
CA GLY A 500 -14.25 -6.52 -1.12
C GLY A 500 -13.75 -6.46 -2.56
N LEU A 501 -12.48 -6.79 -2.81
CA LEU A 501 -11.94 -6.92 -4.16
C LEU A 501 -12.32 -8.27 -4.74
N ARG A 502 -12.64 -8.29 -6.03
CA ARG A 502 -12.72 -9.51 -6.82
C ARG A 502 -11.30 -9.98 -7.16
N MET A 503 -10.97 -11.23 -6.85
CA MET A 503 -9.62 -11.78 -6.97
C MET A 503 -9.59 -12.85 -8.06
N LEU A 504 -8.77 -12.64 -9.09
CA LEU A 504 -8.53 -13.60 -10.17
C LEU A 504 -7.07 -14.09 -10.09
N ALA A 505 -6.85 -15.36 -10.42
CA ALA A 505 -5.50 -15.92 -10.55
C ALA A 505 -5.23 -16.34 -12.00
N ALA A 506 -4.00 -16.13 -12.45
CA ALA A 506 -3.51 -16.65 -13.71
C ALA A 506 -2.57 -17.85 -13.47
N THR A 507 -2.66 -18.86 -14.33
CA THR A 507 -1.75 -20.02 -14.26
C THR A 507 -0.33 -19.62 -14.66
N ILE A 508 0.66 -20.18 -13.96
CA ILE A 508 2.09 -19.99 -14.19
C ILE A 508 2.48 -20.59 -15.55
N LEU A 509 3.13 -19.79 -16.39
CA LEU A 509 3.52 -20.17 -17.75
C LEU A 509 4.55 -21.32 -17.77
N PRO A 510 4.57 -22.17 -18.81
CA PRO A 510 5.64 -23.15 -19.02
C PRO A 510 6.99 -22.46 -19.23
N CYS A 511 8.08 -23.09 -18.78
CA CYS A 511 9.42 -22.50 -18.89
C CYS A 511 10.55 -23.49 -19.23
N GLU A 512 10.23 -24.72 -19.66
CA GLU A 512 11.27 -25.66 -20.10
C GLU A 512 12.11 -25.04 -21.22
N GLY A 513 13.44 -25.12 -21.08
CA GLY A 513 14.43 -24.48 -21.94
C GLY A 513 15.19 -23.38 -21.21
N GLU A 514 14.60 -22.77 -20.19
CA GLU A 514 15.30 -21.86 -19.29
C GLU A 514 16.16 -22.65 -18.29
N ALA A 515 17.36 -22.16 -18.00
CA ALA A 515 18.39 -22.89 -17.27
C ALA A 515 17.98 -23.40 -15.88
N ARG A 516 17.05 -22.73 -15.18
CA ARG A 516 16.54 -23.16 -13.86
C ARG A 516 15.27 -23.97 -13.94
N CYS A 517 14.60 -24.03 -15.09
CA CYS A 517 13.36 -24.77 -15.28
C CYS A 517 13.61 -26.26 -15.55
N THR A 518 14.07 -26.95 -14.51
CA THR A 518 14.23 -28.42 -14.52
C THR A 518 12.87 -29.14 -14.44
N ALA A 519 12.85 -30.46 -14.69
CA ALA A 519 11.65 -31.28 -14.49
C ALA A 519 11.08 -31.21 -13.06
N ALA A 520 11.95 -31.05 -12.05
CA ALA A 520 11.52 -30.85 -10.66
C ALA A 520 10.80 -29.49 -10.48
N VAL A 521 11.32 -28.43 -11.10
CA VAL A 521 10.67 -27.11 -11.09
C VAL A 521 9.32 -27.15 -11.82
N ASP A 522 9.23 -27.87 -12.95
CA ASP A 522 7.95 -28.04 -13.64
C ASP A 522 6.93 -28.86 -12.82
N THR A 523 7.40 -29.80 -12.01
CA THR A 523 6.54 -30.55 -11.07
C THR A 523 5.89 -29.60 -10.06
N GLU A 524 6.67 -28.72 -9.43
CA GLU A 524 6.16 -27.71 -8.49
C GLU A 524 5.23 -26.71 -9.19
N ARG A 525 5.64 -26.20 -10.36
CA ARG A 525 4.82 -25.29 -11.18
C ARG A 525 3.47 -25.91 -11.54
N SER A 526 3.47 -27.15 -12.00
CA SER A 526 2.26 -27.88 -12.39
C SER A 526 1.36 -28.15 -11.18
N ALA A 527 1.93 -28.40 -10.01
CA ALA A 527 1.17 -28.53 -8.76
C ALA A 527 0.46 -27.21 -8.37
N VAL A 528 1.16 -26.06 -8.46
CA VAL A 528 0.53 -24.74 -8.25
C VAL A 528 -0.59 -24.50 -9.26
N ASN A 529 -0.36 -24.80 -10.54
CA ASN A 529 -1.38 -24.61 -11.58
C ASN A 529 -2.58 -25.54 -11.42
N ALA A 530 -2.39 -26.78 -10.99
CA ALA A 530 -3.48 -27.69 -10.68
C ALA A 530 -4.34 -27.14 -9.53
N TRP A 531 -3.70 -26.56 -8.50
CA TRP A 531 -4.42 -25.88 -7.42
C TRP A 531 -5.16 -24.61 -7.88
N ILE A 532 -4.55 -23.77 -8.71
CA ILE A 532 -5.23 -22.58 -9.27
C ILE A 532 -6.49 -23.02 -10.04
N ARG A 533 -6.38 -24.04 -10.90
CA ARG A 533 -7.49 -24.54 -11.72
C ARG A 533 -8.60 -25.24 -10.92
N SER A 534 -8.28 -25.85 -9.77
CA SER A 534 -9.30 -26.49 -8.94
C SER A 534 -10.25 -25.47 -8.30
N GLY A 535 -9.84 -24.19 -8.22
CA GLY A 535 -10.68 -23.08 -7.79
C GLY A 535 -10.95 -23.07 -6.29
N GLY A 536 -11.96 -22.29 -5.88
CA GLY A 536 -12.43 -22.20 -4.49
C GLY A 536 -11.75 -21.14 -3.63
N VAL A 537 -10.65 -20.54 -4.10
CA VAL A 537 -9.98 -19.40 -3.43
C VAL A 537 -10.08 -18.13 -4.25
N PHE A 538 -9.90 -18.20 -5.56
CA PHE A 538 -10.08 -17.06 -6.46
C PHE A 538 -11.49 -17.08 -7.07
N ASP A 539 -12.02 -15.91 -7.40
CA ASP A 539 -13.34 -15.72 -8.03
C ASP A 539 -13.34 -16.09 -9.53
N GLY A 540 -12.16 -16.34 -10.10
CA GLY A 540 -11.99 -16.79 -11.47
C GLY A 540 -10.52 -17.10 -11.81
N VAL A 541 -10.33 -17.87 -12.88
CA VAL A 541 -9.03 -18.37 -13.33
C VAL A 541 -8.78 -17.93 -14.77
N LEU A 542 -7.59 -17.38 -15.01
CA LEU A 542 -7.04 -17.10 -16.35
C LEU A 542 -6.02 -18.18 -16.69
N ASP A 543 -6.36 -19.14 -17.56
CA ASP A 543 -5.45 -20.24 -17.86
C ASP A 543 -4.38 -19.85 -18.90
N PHE A 544 -3.48 -18.93 -18.54
CA PHE A 544 -2.40 -18.46 -19.40
C PHE A 544 -1.40 -19.55 -19.79
N ASP A 545 -1.15 -20.55 -18.93
CA ASP A 545 -0.40 -21.76 -19.29
C ASP A 545 -0.98 -22.42 -20.55
N SER A 546 -2.30 -22.65 -20.59
CA SER A 546 -2.95 -23.27 -21.75
C SER A 546 -2.89 -22.42 -23.03
N VAL A 547 -2.82 -21.09 -22.88
CA VAL A 547 -2.78 -20.13 -23.99
C VAL A 547 -1.43 -20.18 -24.71
N VAL A 548 -0.35 -20.30 -23.94
CA VAL A 548 1.01 -20.12 -24.47
C VAL A 548 1.80 -21.41 -24.65
N ARG A 549 1.41 -22.52 -24.01
CA ARG A 549 2.15 -23.78 -24.10
C ARG A 549 2.12 -24.41 -25.48
N ASP A 550 3.19 -25.10 -25.83
CA ASP A 550 3.23 -25.93 -27.03
C ASP A 550 2.33 -27.17 -26.83
N PRO A 551 1.31 -27.42 -27.69
CA PRO A 551 0.45 -28.59 -27.54
C PRO A 551 1.17 -29.93 -27.72
N ALA A 552 2.30 -29.95 -28.43
CA ALA A 552 3.14 -31.15 -28.59
C ALA A 552 4.15 -31.32 -27.42
N HIS A 553 4.52 -30.22 -26.76
CA HIS A 553 5.45 -30.20 -25.63
C HIS A 553 4.95 -29.27 -24.51
N PRO A 554 3.94 -29.67 -23.70
CA PRO A 554 3.20 -28.76 -22.80
C PRO A 554 4.02 -28.09 -21.69
N THR A 555 5.23 -28.57 -21.43
CA THR A 555 6.21 -28.00 -20.50
C THR A 555 7.00 -26.83 -21.09
N ARG A 556 6.90 -26.60 -22.41
CA ARG A 556 7.51 -25.51 -23.18
C ARG A 556 6.50 -24.48 -23.64
N MET A 557 6.96 -23.25 -23.81
CA MET A 557 6.20 -22.22 -24.52
C MET A 557 6.20 -22.52 -26.03
N LEU A 558 5.07 -22.31 -26.69
CA LEU A 558 4.97 -22.42 -28.14
C LEU A 558 5.95 -21.44 -28.79
N PRO A 559 6.79 -21.86 -29.77
CA PRO A 559 7.84 -21.00 -30.33
C PRO A 559 7.37 -19.66 -30.89
N ARG A 560 6.11 -19.56 -31.33
CA ARG A 560 5.50 -18.30 -31.79
C ARG A 560 5.33 -17.26 -30.67
N TYR A 561 5.17 -17.71 -29.44
CA TYR A 561 4.95 -16.87 -28.27
C TYR A 561 6.21 -16.63 -27.45
N ASP A 562 7.18 -17.55 -27.53
CA ASP A 562 8.48 -17.47 -26.85
C ASP A 562 9.32 -16.30 -27.40
N SER A 563 9.90 -15.49 -26.49
CA SER A 563 10.86 -14.46 -26.88
C SER A 563 12.24 -15.02 -27.25
N GLY A 564 12.46 -16.33 -27.04
CA GLY A 564 13.72 -17.04 -27.22
C GLY A 564 14.51 -17.25 -25.93
N ASP A 565 14.01 -16.79 -24.79
CA ASP A 565 14.62 -17.06 -23.48
C ASP A 565 13.93 -18.19 -22.71
N HIS A 566 12.87 -18.75 -23.29
CA HIS A 566 12.09 -19.86 -22.75
C HIS A 566 11.39 -19.56 -21.42
N LEU A 567 11.25 -18.30 -21.03
CA LEU A 567 10.61 -17.87 -19.79
C LEU A 567 9.57 -16.78 -20.03
N HIS A 568 9.92 -15.77 -20.83
CA HIS A 568 9.07 -14.62 -21.11
C HIS A 568 8.41 -14.76 -22.48
N PRO A 569 7.10 -14.46 -22.58
CA PRO A 569 6.49 -14.29 -23.89
C PRO A 569 7.02 -13.03 -24.58
N GLY A 570 7.27 -13.10 -25.87
CA GLY A 570 7.45 -11.92 -26.71
C GLY A 570 6.12 -11.19 -26.96
N ASP A 571 6.16 -10.09 -27.72
CA ASP A 571 4.97 -9.25 -28.02
C ASP A 571 3.73 -10.06 -28.46
N VAL A 572 3.93 -11.10 -29.29
CA VAL A 572 2.83 -11.95 -29.79
C VAL A 572 2.23 -12.80 -28.67
N GLY A 573 3.05 -13.35 -27.78
CA GLY A 573 2.60 -14.13 -26.63
C GLY A 573 1.90 -13.27 -25.58
N LEU A 574 2.44 -12.08 -25.29
CA LEU A 574 1.81 -11.10 -24.40
C LEU A 574 0.43 -10.64 -24.94
N ALA A 575 0.31 -10.41 -26.25
CA ALA A 575 -0.96 -10.11 -26.88
C ALA A 575 -1.95 -11.29 -26.83
N ALA A 576 -1.47 -12.54 -26.99
CA ALA A 576 -2.31 -13.73 -26.87
C ALA A 576 -2.85 -13.92 -25.45
N MET A 577 -2.03 -13.71 -24.42
CA MET A 577 -2.47 -13.70 -23.01
C MET A 577 -3.51 -12.63 -22.77
N ALA A 578 -3.24 -11.39 -23.20
CA ALA A 578 -4.22 -10.31 -23.06
C ALA A 578 -5.51 -10.63 -23.80
N GLY A 579 -5.45 -11.27 -24.97
CA GLY A 579 -6.59 -11.65 -25.80
C GLY A 579 -7.48 -12.75 -25.21
N SER A 580 -6.93 -13.63 -24.38
CA SER A 580 -7.67 -14.75 -23.77
C SER A 580 -8.52 -14.34 -22.56
N VAL A 581 -8.28 -13.17 -21.98
CA VAL A 581 -9.05 -12.67 -20.82
C VAL A 581 -10.50 -12.43 -21.23
N ASP A 582 -11.44 -13.15 -20.62
CA ASP A 582 -12.87 -12.83 -20.70
C ASP A 582 -13.14 -11.58 -19.84
N LEU A 583 -13.39 -10.45 -20.51
CA LEU A 583 -13.54 -9.15 -19.85
C LEU A 583 -14.71 -9.10 -18.86
N ARG A 584 -15.71 -9.99 -19.01
CA ARG A 584 -16.83 -10.11 -18.05
C ARG A 584 -16.37 -10.55 -16.66
N MET A 585 -15.23 -11.23 -16.54
CA MET A 585 -14.67 -11.62 -15.25
C MET A 585 -14.09 -10.44 -14.47
N LEU A 586 -13.88 -9.29 -15.11
CA LEU A 586 -13.36 -8.07 -14.49
C LEU A 586 -14.46 -7.19 -13.87
N VAL A 587 -15.72 -7.59 -14.00
CA VAL A 587 -16.84 -6.88 -13.38
C VAL A 587 -17.07 -7.46 -11.97
N PRO A 588 -17.05 -6.64 -10.90
CA PRO A 588 -17.25 -7.07 -9.52
C PRO A 588 -18.54 -7.83 -9.25
#